data_AF-A0A1V4XCX0-F1
#
_entry.id   AF-A0A1V4XCX0-F1
#
_cell.length_a   1.000
_cell.length_b   1.000
_cell.length_c   1.000
_cell.angle_alpha   90.00
_cell.angle_beta   90.00
_cell.angle_gamma   90.00
#
_symmetry.space_group_name_H-M   'P 1'
#
loop_
_entity.id
_entity.type
_entity.pdbx_description
1 polymer ?
#
loop_
_entity_poly.entity_id
_entity_poly.type
_entity_poly.pdbx_seq_one_letter_code
_entity_poly.pdbx_strand_id
1 'polypeptide(L)'
;MAYRQISLLLRRPPGREAYPGDIFYNHSRLLERAARVSAELGGGSLTALPVIETQAGDVSAYIPTNVISITDGQVYLEPGLFFSGIRPAINVGLSVSRVGGAAQVKAMKQVAGTLKLDLAQYRELASFAQFGSDLDKATQAQLDRGVRLVELLKQPQFQPMSLAEEVIALFAGTRGYLDKYDVDKIKEYEPQVIAFMKSKHPEIVQEIEEKKIISPELEQKLREALAEFDSVFVAG
;
A
#
# COMPACT_ATOMS: atom_id res chain seq x y z
N MET A 1 16.30 -22.47 0.05
CA MET A 1 17.46 -23.10 -0.64
C MET A 1 18.31 -23.99 0.28
N ALA A 2 18.78 -23.52 1.44
CA ALA A 2 19.64 -24.32 2.33
C ALA A 2 19.03 -25.69 2.73
N TYR A 3 17.75 -25.72 3.12
CA TYR A 3 17.08 -26.97 3.50
C TYR A 3 17.00 -28.00 2.35
N ARG A 4 16.89 -27.52 1.11
CA ARG A 4 16.96 -28.36 -0.09
C ARG A 4 18.32 -29.03 -0.22
N GLN A 5 19.39 -28.25 -0.10
CA GLN A 5 20.76 -28.78 -0.19
C GLN A 5 21.04 -29.82 0.90
N ILE A 6 20.65 -29.53 2.15
CA ILE A 6 20.78 -30.48 3.27
C ILE A 6 20.02 -31.78 2.97
N SER A 7 18.78 -31.69 2.49
CA SER A 7 17.96 -32.87 2.19
C SER A 7 18.55 -33.72 1.07
N LEU A 8 19.10 -33.09 0.03
CA LEU A 8 19.78 -33.79 -1.07
C LEU A 8 21.09 -34.45 -0.61
N LEU A 9 21.88 -33.78 0.24
CA LEU A 9 23.09 -34.36 0.84
C LEU A 9 22.77 -35.58 1.72
N LEU A 10 21.65 -35.52 2.44
CA LEU A 10 21.12 -36.64 3.22
C LEU A 10 20.43 -37.71 2.37
N ARG A 11 20.47 -37.59 1.03
CA ARG A 11 19.84 -38.52 0.07
C ARG A 11 18.35 -38.75 0.32
N ARG A 12 17.64 -37.75 0.85
CA ARG A 12 16.18 -37.80 0.97
C ARG A 12 15.54 -37.68 -0.42
N PRO A 13 14.46 -38.41 -0.71
CA PRO A 13 13.75 -38.30 -1.98
C PRO A 13 13.29 -36.85 -2.26
N PRO A 14 13.66 -36.25 -3.40
CA PRO A 14 13.23 -34.91 -3.78
C PRO A 14 11.84 -34.91 -4.43
N GLY A 15 11.13 -33.79 -4.31
CA GLY A 15 9.88 -33.50 -5.00
C GLY A 15 10.04 -32.39 -6.05
N ARG A 16 9.00 -31.53 -6.18
CA ARG A 16 8.98 -30.41 -7.15
C ARG A 16 10.14 -29.44 -6.91
N GLU A 17 10.80 -29.01 -7.98
CA GLU A 17 12.00 -28.13 -7.94
C GLU A 17 13.12 -28.65 -7.02
N ALA A 18 13.19 -29.97 -6.86
CA ALA A 18 14.10 -30.72 -5.99
C ALA A 18 13.96 -30.43 -4.48
N TYR A 19 12.89 -29.76 -4.05
CA TYR A 19 12.62 -29.56 -2.61
C TYR A 19 12.11 -30.84 -1.96
N PRO A 20 12.43 -31.08 -0.67
CA PRO A 20 11.89 -32.22 0.07
C PRO A 20 10.38 -32.03 0.34
N GLY A 21 9.64 -33.13 0.51
CA GLY A 21 8.18 -33.10 0.67
C GLY A 21 7.68 -32.36 1.92
N ASP A 22 8.52 -32.21 2.94
CA ASP A 22 8.24 -31.51 4.20
C ASP A 22 8.60 -30.00 4.16
N ILE A 23 8.99 -29.45 3.01
CA ILE A 23 9.34 -28.02 2.89
C ILE A 23 8.18 -27.11 3.30
N PHE A 24 6.95 -27.49 2.95
CA PHE A 24 5.74 -26.75 3.32
C PHE A 24 5.59 -26.69 4.85
N TYR A 25 5.75 -27.84 5.51
CA TYR A 25 5.66 -27.94 6.96
C TYR A 25 6.71 -27.07 7.66
N ASN A 26 7.93 -26.97 7.13
CA ASN A 26 8.95 -26.10 7.71
C ASN A 26 8.56 -24.62 7.66
N HIS A 27 8.00 -24.15 6.55
CA HIS A 27 7.53 -22.76 6.45
C HIS A 27 6.30 -22.53 7.34
N SER A 28 5.34 -23.45 7.35
CA SER A 28 4.13 -23.34 8.19
C SER A 28 4.49 -23.32 9.67
N ARG A 29 5.27 -24.31 10.16
CA ARG A 29 5.74 -24.35 11.56
C ARG A 29 6.49 -23.07 11.97
N LEU A 30 7.19 -22.43 11.04
CA LEU A 30 7.89 -21.18 11.33
C LEU A 30 6.92 -19.99 11.41
N LEU A 31 6.07 -19.80 10.39
CA LEU A 31 5.23 -18.61 10.25
C LEU A 31 4.02 -18.63 11.18
N GLU A 32 3.44 -19.81 11.47
CA GLU A 32 2.32 -19.97 12.41
C GLU A 32 2.69 -19.66 13.87
N ARG A 33 3.98 -19.44 14.16
CA ARG A 33 4.42 -18.96 15.49
C ARG A 33 4.18 -17.46 15.67
N ALA A 34 3.98 -16.72 14.59
CA ALA A 34 3.70 -15.30 14.62
C ALA A 34 2.19 -15.08 14.77
N ALA A 35 1.76 -14.69 15.96
CA ALA A 35 0.36 -14.48 16.28
C ALA A 35 0.19 -13.36 17.32
N ARG A 36 -1.05 -12.88 17.47
CA ARG A 36 -1.49 -12.11 18.63
C ARG A 36 -2.16 -13.05 19.62
N VAL A 37 -1.60 -13.16 20.82
CA VAL A 37 -2.13 -14.04 21.86
C VAL A 37 -3.32 -13.41 22.59
N SER A 38 -4.10 -14.23 23.28
CA SER A 38 -5.25 -13.79 24.07
C SER A 38 -4.85 -12.88 25.23
N ALA A 39 -5.82 -12.16 25.79
CA ALA A 39 -5.61 -11.34 26.98
C ALA A 39 -5.13 -12.17 28.19
N GLU A 40 -5.59 -13.43 28.29
CA GLU A 40 -5.15 -14.39 29.34
C GLU A 40 -3.66 -14.71 29.25
N LEU A 41 -3.09 -14.70 28.04
CA LEU A 41 -1.66 -14.90 27.77
C LEU A 41 -0.89 -13.57 27.70
N GLY A 42 -1.47 -12.47 28.19
CA GLY A 42 -0.84 -11.14 28.25
C GLY A 42 -1.02 -10.28 27.01
N GLY A 43 -1.76 -10.73 25.99
CA GLY A 43 -2.14 -9.91 24.83
C GLY A 43 -1.00 -9.51 23.89
N GLY A 44 0.18 -10.14 24.02
CA GLY A 44 1.35 -9.88 23.18
C GLY A 44 1.13 -10.24 21.71
N SER A 45 1.97 -9.69 20.83
CA SER A 45 1.94 -9.98 19.40
C SER A 45 3.32 -10.17 18.80
N LEU A 46 3.45 -11.13 17.90
CA LEU A 46 4.60 -11.29 17.00
C LEU A 46 4.11 -11.15 15.56
N THR A 47 4.60 -10.13 14.84
CA THR A 47 4.28 -9.90 13.42
C THR A 47 5.43 -10.41 12.55
N ALA A 48 5.14 -11.33 11.62
CA ALA A 48 6.13 -11.82 10.67
C ALA A 48 6.04 -11.05 9.34
N LEU A 49 7.19 -10.66 8.80
CA LEU A 49 7.33 -10.07 7.47
C LEU A 49 8.30 -10.91 6.63
N PRO A 50 7.87 -12.08 6.13
CA PRO A 50 8.72 -12.93 5.31
C PRO A 50 9.00 -12.28 3.95
N VAL A 51 10.26 -12.33 3.52
CA VAL A 51 10.70 -11.86 2.19
C VAL A 51 11.03 -13.08 1.35
N ILE A 52 10.36 -13.20 0.19
CA ILE A 52 10.55 -14.29 -0.76
C ILE A 52 11.00 -13.70 -2.09
N GLU A 53 12.12 -14.20 -2.60
CA GLU A 53 12.58 -13.90 -3.95
C GLU A 53 11.79 -14.76 -4.96
N THR A 54 11.23 -14.11 -5.97
CA THR A 54 10.62 -14.77 -7.13
C THR A 54 11.60 -14.75 -8.30
N GLN A 55 11.66 -15.83 -9.06
CA GLN A 55 12.49 -15.90 -10.26
C GLN A 55 11.71 -15.29 -11.43
N ALA A 56 12.26 -14.23 -12.04
CA ALA A 56 11.60 -13.50 -13.13
C ALA A 56 10.16 -13.06 -12.85
N GLY A 57 9.80 -12.86 -11.56
CA GLY A 57 8.43 -12.50 -11.17
C GLY A 57 7.43 -13.66 -11.20
N ASP A 58 7.88 -14.92 -11.25
CA ASP A 58 6.98 -16.07 -11.24
C ASP A 58 6.48 -16.38 -9.82
N VAL A 59 5.23 -16.01 -9.56
CA VAL A 59 4.49 -16.32 -8.31
C VAL A 59 3.92 -17.74 -8.28
N SER A 60 3.90 -18.44 -9.42
CA SER A 60 3.41 -19.82 -9.55
C SER A 60 4.48 -20.88 -9.24
N ALA A 61 5.73 -20.44 -9.03
CA ALA A 61 6.81 -21.27 -8.55
C ALA A 61 6.47 -21.92 -7.20
N TYR A 62 7.11 -23.05 -6.92
CA TYR A 62 6.70 -23.92 -5.81
C TYR A 62 6.79 -23.24 -4.44
N ILE A 63 7.89 -22.52 -4.17
CA ILE A 63 8.08 -21.84 -2.89
C ILE A 63 7.17 -20.62 -2.70
N PRO A 64 7.08 -19.67 -3.67
CA PRO A 64 6.13 -18.57 -3.57
C PRO A 64 4.70 -19.04 -3.34
N THR A 65 4.23 -20.04 -4.09
CA THR A 65 2.87 -20.60 -3.93
C THR A 65 2.63 -21.11 -2.51
N ASN A 66 3.58 -21.87 -1.95
CA ASN A 66 3.48 -22.37 -0.58
C ASN A 66 3.41 -21.23 0.44
N VAL A 67 4.30 -20.24 0.34
CA VAL A 67 4.35 -19.14 1.31
C VAL A 67 3.10 -18.27 1.21
N ILE A 68 2.64 -17.96 -0.01
CA ILE A 68 1.38 -17.24 -0.23
C ILE A 68 0.22 -17.96 0.46
N SER A 69 0.16 -19.29 0.39
CA SER A 69 -0.91 -20.04 1.04
C SER A 69 -0.86 -20.01 2.58
N ILE A 70 0.31 -19.77 3.17
CA ILE A 70 0.52 -19.73 4.63
C ILE A 70 0.30 -18.31 5.18
N THR A 71 0.85 -17.28 4.53
CA THR A 71 0.82 -15.90 5.05
C THR A 71 -0.54 -15.24 4.91
N ASP A 72 -0.96 -14.40 5.87
CA ASP A 72 -2.23 -13.65 5.85
C ASP A 72 -2.34 -12.54 4.79
N GLY A 73 -1.46 -12.53 3.80
CA GLY A 73 -1.38 -11.54 2.75
C GLY A 73 0.00 -11.52 2.11
N GLN A 74 0.13 -10.71 1.07
CA GLN A 74 1.38 -10.53 0.36
C GLN A 74 1.49 -9.09 -0.14
N VAL A 75 2.71 -8.56 -0.09
CA VAL A 75 3.11 -7.35 -0.82
C VAL A 75 3.98 -7.80 -1.98
N TYR A 76 3.46 -7.65 -3.18
CA TYR A 76 4.16 -8.04 -4.40
C TYR A 76 4.92 -6.86 -4.98
N LEU A 77 6.24 -6.96 -5.06
CA LEU A 77 7.10 -5.94 -5.63
C LEU A 77 7.47 -6.30 -7.07
N GLU A 78 7.16 -5.41 -8.01
CA GLU A 78 7.35 -5.67 -9.43
C GLU A 78 8.50 -4.82 -10.01
N PRO A 79 9.51 -5.44 -10.66
CA PRO A 79 10.62 -4.70 -11.24
C PRO A 79 10.18 -3.65 -12.28
N GLY A 80 9.17 -3.95 -13.09
CA GLY A 80 8.64 -3.01 -14.10
C GLY A 80 8.17 -1.69 -13.50
N LEU A 81 7.48 -1.73 -12.35
CA LEU A 81 7.04 -0.53 -11.62
C LEU A 81 8.23 0.26 -11.07
N PHE A 82 9.26 -0.45 -10.58
CA PHE A 82 10.47 0.20 -10.07
C PHE A 82 11.23 0.98 -11.16
N PHE A 83 11.34 0.41 -12.36
CA PHE A 83 12.01 1.02 -13.51
C PHE A 83 11.17 2.13 -14.17
N SER A 84 9.85 2.10 -14.06
CA SER A 84 8.97 3.20 -14.48
C SER A 84 8.87 4.34 -13.45
N GLY A 85 9.61 4.26 -12.34
CA GLY A 85 9.69 5.32 -11.34
C GLY A 85 8.65 5.25 -10.22
N ILE A 86 7.86 4.18 -10.12
CA ILE A 86 6.95 3.94 -9.00
C ILE A 86 7.73 3.26 -7.87
N ARG A 87 7.94 4.00 -6.78
CA ARG A 87 8.70 3.55 -5.61
C ARG A 87 7.96 3.98 -4.35
N PRO A 88 7.57 3.06 -3.44
CA PRO A 88 7.80 1.61 -3.48
C PRO A 88 7.02 0.91 -4.63
N ALA A 89 7.64 -0.10 -5.23
CA ALA A 89 7.17 -0.76 -6.46
C ALA A 89 6.05 -1.80 -6.22
N ILE A 90 5.03 -1.42 -5.46
CA ILE A 90 3.96 -2.32 -5.03
C ILE A 90 2.96 -2.53 -6.16
N ASN A 91 2.75 -3.79 -6.56
CA ASN A 91 1.67 -4.17 -7.44
C ASN A 91 0.37 -4.31 -6.63
N VAL A 92 -0.50 -3.29 -6.68
CA VAL A 92 -1.75 -3.23 -5.91
C VAL A 92 -2.74 -4.35 -6.28
N GLY A 93 -2.70 -4.84 -7.53
CA GLY A 93 -3.59 -5.92 -8.00
C GLY A 93 -3.20 -7.29 -7.45
N LEU A 94 -1.92 -7.60 -7.43
CA LEU A 94 -1.38 -8.86 -6.90
C LEU A 94 -1.21 -8.86 -5.38
N SER A 95 -1.06 -7.67 -4.78
CA SER A 95 -0.91 -7.50 -3.33
C SER A 95 -2.24 -7.63 -2.61
N VAL A 96 -2.26 -8.39 -1.52
CA VAL A 96 -3.48 -8.72 -0.76
C VAL A 96 -3.18 -8.66 0.73
N SER A 97 -4.15 -8.20 1.51
CA SER A 97 -4.19 -8.39 2.96
C SER A 97 -5.49 -9.12 3.27
N ARG A 98 -5.41 -10.31 3.89
CA ARG A 98 -6.57 -11.10 4.33
C ARG A 98 -7.17 -10.56 5.62
N VAL A 99 -6.38 -9.85 6.43
CA VAL A 99 -6.86 -9.12 7.60
C VAL A 99 -7.66 -7.88 7.20
N GLY A 100 -7.28 -7.25 6.08
CA GLY A 100 -7.98 -6.10 5.51
C GLY A 100 -8.03 -4.89 6.46
N GLY A 101 -9.15 -4.17 6.45
CA GLY A 101 -9.35 -2.95 7.23
C GLY A 101 -9.41 -3.15 8.76
N ALA A 102 -9.40 -4.39 9.26
CA ALA A 102 -9.30 -4.65 10.71
C ALA A 102 -7.93 -4.29 11.29
N ALA A 103 -6.88 -4.26 10.45
CA ALA A 103 -5.54 -3.81 10.84
C ALA A 103 -5.36 -2.29 10.76
N GLN A 104 -6.38 -1.55 10.30
CA GLN A 104 -6.31 -0.10 10.12
C GLN A 104 -7.03 0.63 11.25
N VAL A 105 -6.52 1.81 11.60
CA VAL A 105 -7.27 2.77 12.41
C VAL A 105 -8.46 3.32 11.63
N LYS A 106 -9.49 3.82 12.34
CA LYS A 106 -10.72 4.31 11.71
C LYS A 106 -10.46 5.45 10.72
N ALA A 107 -9.59 6.39 11.07
CA ALA A 107 -9.22 7.51 10.20
C ALA A 107 -8.68 7.03 8.84
N MET A 108 -7.73 6.08 8.84
CA MET A 108 -7.17 5.50 7.63
C MET A 108 -8.24 4.78 6.80
N LYS A 109 -9.11 4.00 7.46
CA LYS A 109 -10.21 3.30 6.78
C LYS A 109 -11.19 4.27 6.11
N GLN A 110 -11.45 5.44 6.71
CA GLN A 110 -12.35 6.46 6.17
C GLN A 110 -11.78 7.11 4.90
N VAL A 111 -10.45 7.25 4.79
CA VAL A 111 -9.82 7.91 3.62
C VAL A 111 -9.36 6.94 2.54
N ALA A 112 -8.93 5.73 2.91
CA ALA A 112 -8.34 4.75 1.99
C ALA A 112 -9.30 3.60 1.61
N GLY A 113 -10.55 3.61 2.10
CA GLY A 113 -11.49 2.50 1.94
C GLY A 113 -11.76 2.10 0.48
N THR A 114 -11.80 3.06 -0.44
CA THR A 114 -11.99 2.81 -1.88
C THR A 114 -10.69 2.77 -2.67
N LEU A 115 -9.58 3.22 -2.08
CA LEU A 115 -8.30 3.45 -2.77
C LEU A 115 -7.81 2.22 -3.55
N LYS A 116 -7.92 1.02 -2.95
CA LYS A 116 -7.52 -0.22 -3.63
C LYS A 116 -8.37 -0.51 -4.88
N LEU A 117 -9.68 -0.28 -4.79
CA LEU A 117 -10.60 -0.47 -5.91
C LEU A 117 -10.35 0.59 -6.99
N ASP A 118 -10.17 1.84 -6.58
CA ASP A 118 -9.91 2.96 -7.49
C ASP A 118 -8.62 2.72 -8.30
N LEU A 119 -7.54 2.26 -7.64
CA LEU A 119 -6.27 1.94 -8.30
C LEU A 119 -6.34 0.67 -9.16
N ALA A 120 -7.15 -0.32 -8.78
CA ALA A 120 -7.37 -1.52 -9.58
C ALA A 120 -8.11 -1.17 -10.88
N GLN A 121 -9.19 -0.39 -10.77
CA GLN A 121 -9.95 0.10 -11.93
C GLN A 121 -9.09 1.02 -12.81
N TYR A 122 -8.28 1.90 -12.21
CA TYR A 122 -7.31 2.71 -12.96
C TYR A 122 -6.37 1.85 -13.81
N ARG A 123 -5.79 0.77 -13.26
CA ARG A 123 -4.88 -0.10 -14.03
C ARG A 123 -5.57 -0.82 -15.18
N GLU A 124 -6.80 -1.28 -14.95
CA GLU A 124 -7.62 -1.89 -15.99
C GLU A 124 -7.89 -0.88 -17.12
N LEU A 125 -8.40 0.30 -16.77
CA LEU A 125 -8.69 1.38 -17.71
C LEU A 125 -7.43 1.87 -18.44
N ALA A 126 -6.30 2.01 -17.75
CA ALA A 126 -5.05 2.46 -18.35
C ALA A 126 -4.54 1.47 -19.41
N SER A 127 -4.81 0.17 -19.23
CA SER A 127 -4.50 -0.85 -20.22
C SER A 127 -5.44 -0.75 -21.44
N PHE A 128 -6.72 -0.47 -21.23
CA PHE A 128 -7.70 -0.28 -22.31
C PHE A 128 -7.49 1.03 -23.10
N ALA A 129 -7.14 2.11 -22.41
CA ALA A 129 -6.87 3.43 -23.01
C ALA A 129 -5.71 3.40 -24.00
N GLN A 130 -4.78 2.45 -23.89
CA GLN A 130 -3.71 2.26 -24.88
C GLN A 130 -4.24 1.78 -26.25
N PHE A 131 -5.46 1.22 -26.31
CA PHE A 131 -6.05 0.64 -27.52
C PHE A 131 -7.28 1.40 -28.04
N GLY A 132 -7.84 2.34 -27.28
CA GLY A 132 -9.06 3.09 -27.62
C GLY A 132 -8.79 4.57 -27.89
N SER A 133 -9.44 5.14 -28.90
CA SER A 133 -9.26 6.55 -29.31
C SER A 133 -10.25 7.53 -28.66
N ASP A 134 -11.37 7.06 -28.12
CA ASP A 134 -12.37 7.91 -27.46
C ASP A 134 -12.80 7.28 -26.14
N LEU A 135 -12.53 7.98 -25.04
CA LEU A 135 -12.99 7.65 -23.70
C LEU A 135 -14.10 8.63 -23.31
N ASP A 136 -15.16 8.14 -22.66
CA ASP A 136 -16.17 9.03 -22.11
C ASP A 136 -15.60 9.85 -20.94
N LYS A 137 -16.27 10.96 -20.60
CA LYS A 137 -15.80 11.91 -19.58
C LYS A 137 -15.63 11.26 -18.20
N ALA A 138 -16.44 10.26 -17.85
CA ALA A 138 -16.34 9.61 -16.55
C ALA A 138 -15.09 8.72 -16.50
N THR A 139 -14.82 7.96 -17.56
CA THR A 139 -13.59 7.18 -17.69
C THR A 139 -12.34 8.06 -17.72
N GLN A 140 -12.39 9.20 -18.42
CA GLN A 140 -11.28 10.16 -18.43
C GLN A 140 -10.99 10.70 -17.01
N ALA A 141 -12.02 11.16 -16.30
CA ALA A 141 -11.85 11.67 -14.94
C ALA A 141 -11.30 10.61 -13.97
N GLN A 142 -11.70 9.35 -14.17
CA GLN A 142 -11.19 8.23 -13.37
C GLN A 142 -9.73 7.92 -13.67
N LEU A 143 -9.32 7.96 -14.94
CA LEU A 143 -7.91 7.82 -15.34
C LEU A 143 -7.07 8.95 -14.75
N ASP A 144 -7.53 10.20 -14.91
CA ASP A 144 -6.85 11.40 -14.44
C ASP A 144 -6.64 11.37 -12.92
N ARG A 145 -7.65 10.95 -12.16
CA ARG A 145 -7.50 10.76 -10.71
C ARG A 145 -6.57 9.61 -10.38
N GLY A 146 -6.67 8.49 -11.09
CA GLY A 146 -5.83 7.31 -10.89
C GLY A 146 -4.34 7.60 -11.07
N VAL A 147 -3.96 8.37 -12.10
CA VAL A 147 -2.56 8.80 -12.31
C VAL A 147 -2.06 9.62 -11.10
N ARG A 148 -2.87 10.56 -10.61
CA ARG A 148 -2.51 11.41 -9.46
C ARG A 148 -2.39 10.62 -8.17
N LEU A 149 -3.27 9.63 -7.95
CA LEU A 149 -3.16 8.72 -6.81
C LEU A 149 -1.90 7.86 -6.89
N VAL A 150 -1.49 7.42 -8.08
CA VAL A 150 -0.22 6.70 -8.25
C VAL A 150 0.98 7.58 -7.93
N GLU A 151 0.98 8.85 -8.34
CA GLU A 151 2.04 9.78 -7.97
C GLU A 151 2.07 10.07 -6.46
N LEU A 152 0.90 10.28 -5.84
CA LEU A 152 0.76 10.51 -4.40
C LEU A 152 1.29 9.35 -3.55
N LEU A 153 1.25 8.13 -4.08
CA LEU A 153 1.73 6.93 -3.38
C LEU A 153 3.23 6.69 -3.55
N LYS A 154 3.94 7.55 -4.29
CA LYS A 154 5.40 7.45 -4.41
C LYS A 154 6.06 8.06 -3.18
N GLN A 155 6.94 7.29 -2.57
CA GLN A 155 7.62 7.68 -1.35
C GLN A 155 9.13 7.43 -1.47
N PRO A 156 9.98 8.43 -1.17
CA PRO A 156 11.42 8.24 -1.10
C PRO A 156 11.84 7.27 -0.01
N GLN A 157 13.00 6.62 -0.21
CA GLN A 157 13.55 5.72 0.79
C GLN A 157 13.95 6.48 2.06
N PHE A 158 13.72 5.87 3.23
CA PHE A 158 14.05 6.41 4.55
C PHE A 158 13.31 7.70 4.95
N GLN A 159 12.19 7.99 4.29
CA GLN A 159 11.32 9.11 4.64
C GLN A 159 9.93 8.59 5.05
N PRO A 160 9.80 7.85 6.17
CA PRO A 160 8.52 7.35 6.63
C PRO A 160 7.57 8.51 6.99
N MET A 161 6.28 8.31 6.78
CA MET A 161 5.24 9.26 7.13
C MET A 161 4.57 8.86 8.45
N SER A 162 4.13 9.84 9.22
CA SER A 162 3.25 9.63 10.37
C SER A 162 1.84 9.31 9.90
N LEU A 163 1.04 8.67 10.77
CA LEU A 163 -0.36 8.36 10.47
C LEU A 163 -1.14 9.63 10.04
N ALA A 164 -0.90 10.76 10.70
CA ALA A 164 -1.60 12.00 10.36
C ALA A 164 -1.21 12.51 8.97
N GLU A 165 0.07 12.41 8.61
CA GLU A 165 0.57 12.81 7.30
C GLU A 165 -0.06 11.95 6.20
N GLU A 166 -0.07 10.62 6.37
CA GLU A 166 -0.69 9.70 5.42
C GLU A 166 -2.19 9.99 5.27
N VAL A 167 -2.90 10.21 6.38
CA VAL A 167 -4.34 10.52 6.36
C VAL A 167 -4.62 11.83 5.63
N ILE A 168 -3.83 12.88 5.87
CA ILE A 168 -3.99 14.18 5.19
C ILE A 168 -3.74 14.04 3.68
N ALA A 169 -2.63 13.42 3.29
CA ALA A 169 -2.28 13.22 1.89
C ALA A 169 -3.36 12.41 1.16
N LEU A 170 -3.77 11.28 1.74
CA LEU A 170 -4.80 10.42 1.15
C LEU A 170 -6.18 11.09 1.14
N PHE A 171 -6.53 11.89 2.15
CA PHE A 171 -7.78 12.66 2.15
C PHE A 171 -7.80 13.66 0.98
N ALA A 172 -6.69 14.37 0.74
CA ALA A 172 -6.58 15.28 -0.40
C ALA A 172 -6.74 14.55 -1.74
N GLY A 173 -6.08 13.38 -1.89
CA GLY A 173 -6.17 12.57 -3.10
C GLY A 173 -7.54 11.96 -3.35
N THR A 174 -8.14 11.28 -2.36
CA THR A 174 -9.40 10.55 -2.57
C THR A 174 -10.62 11.46 -2.66
N ARG A 175 -10.55 12.68 -2.11
CA ARG A 175 -11.61 13.69 -2.23
C ARG A 175 -11.45 14.61 -3.43
N GLY A 176 -10.44 14.41 -4.28
CA GLY A 176 -10.26 15.12 -5.55
C GLY A 176 -9.67 16.53 -5.42
N TYR A 177 -9.04 16.89 -4.29
CA TYR A 177 -8.34 18.17 -4.17
C TYR A 177 -7.13 18.27 -5.11
N LEU A 178 -6.60 17.12 -5.52
CA LEU A 178 -5.50 17.00 -6.46
C LEU A 178 -5.93 17.08 -7.94
N ASP A 179 -7.22 16.94 -8.25
CA ASP A 179 -7.69 16.73 -9.62
C ASP A 179 -7.42 17.93 -10.56
N LYS A 180 -7.32 19.14 -10.00
CA LYS A 180 -7.03 20.38 -10.74
C LYS A 180 -5.55 20.61 -11.05
N TYR A 181 -4.65 19.88 -10.37
CA TYR A 181 -3.22 20.04 -10.53
C TYR A 181 -2.68 19.07 -11.56
N ASP A 182 -1.68 19.48 -12.33
CA ASP A 182 -0.97 18.58 -13.22
C ASP A 182 -0.20 17.52 -12.43
N VAL A 183 -0.03 16.35 -13.05
CA VAL A 183 0.58 15.16 -12.44
C VAL A 183 1.98 15.47 -11.88
N ASP A 184 2.76 16.28 -12.59
CA ASP A 184 4.12 16.65 -12.19
C ASP A 184 4.16 17.47 -10.89
N LYS A 185 3.06 18.16 -10.56
CA LYS A 185 2.95 19.01 -9.36
C LYS A 185 2.58 18.23 -8.10
N ILE A 186 2.11 16.98 -8.23
CA ILE A 186 1.72 16.16 -7.08
C ILE A 186 2.92 15.90 -6.15
N LYS A 187 4.11 15.71 -6.73
CA LYS A 187 5.36 15.50 -5.97
C LYS A 187 5.75 16.72 -5.12
N GLU A 188 5.37 17.92 -5.54
CA GLU A 188 5.59 19.15 -4.79
C GLU A 188 4.44 19.43 -3.81
N TYR A 189 3.22 19.03 -4.17
CA TYR A 189 2.02 19.23 -3.36
C TYR A 189 2.10 18.51 -2.02
N GLU A 190 2.44 17.22 -2.01
CA GLU A 190 2.45 16.39 -0.80
C GLU A 190 3.34 16.96 0.33
N PRO A 191 4.64 17.26 0.13
CA PRO A 191 5.46 17.82 1.19
C PRO A 191 5.00 19.21 1.62
N GLN A 192 4.48 20.02 0.69
CA GLN A 192 3.99 21.37 0.99
C GLN A 192 2.70 21.36 1.82
N VAL A 193 1.72 20.51 1.49
CA VAL A 193 0.49 20.40 2.26
C VAL A 193 0.77 19.88 3.66
N ILE A 194 1.69 18.91 3.80
CA ILE A 194 2.09 18.40 5.11
C ILE A 194 2.77 19.50 5.93
N ALA A 195 3.70 20.26 5.34
CA ALA A 195 4.37 21.36 6.03
C ALA A 195 3.40 22.49 6.42
N PHE A 196 2.43 22.81 5.55
CA PHE A 196 1.38 23.78 5.82
C PHE A 196 0.51 23.33 7.00
N MET A 197 0.04 22.08 6.98
CA MET A 197 -0.80 21.53 8.04
C MET A 197 -0.05 21.51 9.38
N LYS A 198 1.23 21.15 9.39
CA LYS A 198 2.03 21.17 10.63
C LYS A 198 2.29 22.57 11.18
N SER A 199 2.40 23.58 10.32
CA SER A 199 2.74 24.94 10.73
C SER A 199 1.52 25.77 11.10
N LYS A 200 0.46 25.73 10.30
CA LYS A 200 -0.76 26.52 10.50
C LYS A 200 -1.86 25.79 11.26
N HIS A 201 -1.95 24.47 11.12
CA HIS A 201 -3.01 23.65 11.73
C HIS A 201 -2.49 22.46 12.54
N PRO A 202 -1.53 22.67 13.48
CA PRO A 202 -0.97 21.58 14.29
C PRO A 202 -2.05 20.85 15.09
N GLU A 203 -3.17 21.50 15.42
CA GLU A 203 -4.32 20.92 16.09
C GLU A 203 -4.96 19.78 15.29
N ILE A 204 -5.00 19.88 13.96
CA ILE A 204 -5.56 18.83 13.10
C ILE A 204 -4.65 17.59 13.13
N VAL A 205 -3.34 17.81 13.05
CA VAL A 205 -2.33 16.74 13.10
C VAL A 205 -2.42 15.99 14.43
N GLN A 206 -2.44 16.72 15.54
CA GLN A 206 -2.57 16.14 16.89
C GLN A 206 -3.89 15.39 17.06
N GLU A 207 -5.00 15.98 16.60
CA GLU A 207 -6.34 15.37 16.72
C GLU A 207 -6.41 14.03 15.97
N ILE A 208 -5.77 13.89 14.80
CA ILE A 208 -5.70 12.63 14.06
C ILE A 208 -4.87 11.58 14.81
N GLU A 209 -3.71 11.95 15.34
CA GLU A 209 -2.82 11.01 16.05
C GLU A 209 -3.45 10.47 17.34
N GLU A 210 -4.16 11.33 18.09
CA GLU A 210 -4.81 10.95 19.35
C GLU A 210 -6.13 10.21 19.13
N LYS A 211 -7.07 10.81 18.37
CA LYS A 211 -8.42 10.26 18.25
C LYS A 211 -8.49 9.11 17.26
N LYS A 212 -7.57 9.06 16.27
CA LYS A 212 -7.48 8.00 15.25
C LYS A 212 -8.77 7.79 14.45
N ILE A 213 -9.63 8.82 14.41
CA ILE A 213 -10.92 8.86 13.71
C ILE A 213 -11.12 10.25 13.12
N ILE A 214 -11.69 10.33 11.93
CA ILE A 214 -12.13 11.59 11.34
C ILE A 214 -13.58 11.81 11.76
N SER A 215 -13.78 12.67 12.74
CA SER A 215 -15.11 13.16 13.13
C SER A 215 -15.65 14.13 12.08
N PRO A 216 -16.96 14.40 12.02
CA PRO A 216 -17.53 15.41 11.13
C PRO A 216 -16.90 16.80 11.34
N GLU A 217 -16.58 17.16 12.58
CA GLU A 217 -15.90 18.40 12.93
C GLU A 217 -14.48 18.44 12.36
N LEU A 218 -13.72 17.36 12.50
CA LEU A 218 -12.36 17.25 11.96
C LEU A 218 -12.36 17.22 10.44
N GLU A 219 -13.35 16.58 9.81
CA GLU A 219 -13.54 16.62 8.36
C GLU A 219 -13.76 18.05 7.88
N GLN A 220 -14.58 18.84 8.59
CA GLN A 220 -14.82 20.23 8.23
C GLN A 220 -13.53 21.07 8.35
N LYS A 221 -12.79 20.93 9.45
CA LYS A 221 -11.48 21.59 9.63
C LYS A 221 -10.49 21.21 8.52
N LEU A 222 -10.42 19.93 8.17
CA LEU A 222 -9.58 19.44 7.07
C LEU A 222 -9.95 20.08 5.72
N ARG A 223 -11.25 20.18 5.43
CA ARG A 223 -11.74 20.82 4.19
C ARG A 223 -11.37 22.30 4.15
N GLU A 224 -11.56 23.02 5.25
CA GLU A 224 -11.21 24.44 5.36
C GLU A 224 -9.71 24.66 5.22
N ALA A 225 -8.89 23.86 5.91
CA ALA A 225 -7.43 23.94 5.82
C ALA A 225 -6.90 23.60 4.42
N LEU A 226 -7.49 22.61 3.73
CA LEU A 226 -7.12 22.29 2.35
C LEU A 226 -7.57 23.37 1.36
N ALA A 227 -8.71 24.02 1.60
CA ALA A 227 -9.15 25.15 0.80
C ALA A 227 -8.25 26.39 1.02
N GLU A 228 -7.78 26.62 2.25
CA GLU A 228 -6.80 27.67 2.52
C GLU A 228 -5.46 27.34 1.84
N PHE A 229 -4.97 26.11 1.99
CA PHE A 229 -3.74 25.66 1.33
C PHE A 229 -3.81 25.86 -0.18
N ASP A 230 -4.97 25.60 -0.80
CA ASP A 230 -5.18 25.79 -2.22
C ASP A 230 -4.88 27.20 -2.72
N SER A 231 -5.20 28.21 -1.91
CA SER A 231 -4.95 29.62 -2.25
C SER A 231 -3.47 30.00 -2.12
N VAL A 232 -2.69 29.21 -1.38
CA VAL A 232 -1.29 29.46 -1.07
C VAL A 232 -0.36 28.55 -1.87
N PHE A 233 -0.86 27.44 -2.39
CA PHE A 233 -0.07 26.49 -3.16
C PHE A 233 0.39 27.14 -4.47
N VAL A 234 1.69 27.34 -4.56
CA VAL A 234 2.36 27.78 -5.79
C VAL A 234 3.02 26.54 -6.38
N ALA A 235 2.46 26.05 -7.47
CA ALA A 235 3.12 25.06 -8.31
C ALA A 235 4.39 25.71 -8.89
N GLY A 236 5.57 25.23 -8.48
CA GLY A 236 6.88 25.85 -8.80
C GLY A 236 7.30 25.70 -10.25
#